data_AF-A0A960YAZ2-F1
#
_entry.id   AF-A0A960YAZ2-F1
#
_cell.length_a   1.000
_cell.length_b   1.000
_cell.length_c   1.000
_cell.angle_alpha   90.00
_cell.angle_beta   90.00
_cell.angle_gamma   90.00
#
_symmetry.space_group_name_H-M   'P 1'
#
loop_
_entity.id
_entity.type
_entity.pdbx_description
1 polymer ?
#
loop_
_entity_poly.entity_id
_entity_poly.type
_entity_poly.pdbx_seq_one_letter_code
_entity_poly.pdbx_strand_id
1 'polypeptide(L)'
;MEKELLKKQEEGLYPSINYQQIGEAFQNKIKPQLETTFGVVSDVDRNNKITIFILNINPGGNLGSFIAGYVDPVNIIEDPGVGKDMRSNMQEIIYLDGVLLPQLREKTLQKGEADSILSVLAHEFQHLIRVQHQFGRNKLRAIIPLPRTEAEKTEFNRTVSFDDTWINEGMSELASDLAGYGPQVSRLHCFYGSSEGGCSNGFIGKSLFKWSSTILDYSFAYTFMKFLYENAGLTSEERNEFLKDSIEGRKYGFRGNTSEKFFELYKYTNRYNAQLLGDDSESIFRSLYATFLSHTFSFSHNSIMNYNDSGETSISNLLEKYNYPKELKDFAEKYSRLKPQEKSSFTLYASEVYRIKGTAKNSLSNSVIVQGESEFFVFNPSFQSENSFSEKVELKNLNETEPCAEKSIQENWIRYSLASQAYYYGFRKQMLSEL
;
A
#
# COMPACT_ATOMS: atom_id res chain seq x y z
N MET A 1 24.36 -19.60 22.76
CA MET A 1 23.42 -18.88 21.87
C MET A 1 23.65 -17.38 21.88
N GLU A 2 23.39 -16.66 22.96
CA GLU A 2 23.49 -15.18 22.99
C GLU A 2 24.92 -14.66 22.75
N LYS A 3 25.94 -15.28 23.36
CA LYS A 3 27.36 -14.99 23.09
C LYS A 3 27.84 -15.36 21.68
N GLU A 4 27.14 -16.28 21.02
CA GLU A 4 27.50 -16.75 19.67
C GLU A 4 26.83 -15.88 18.59
N LEU A 5 25.64 -15.33 18.90
CA LEU A 5 25.02 -14.25 18.13
C LEU A 5 25.84 -12.95 18.23
N LEU A 6 26.31 -12.59 19.42
CA LEU A 6 27.17 -11.42 19.65
C LEU A 6 28.52 -11.55 18.92
N LYS A 7 29.12 -12.74 18.89
CA LYS A 7 30.36 -12.97 18.15
C LYS A 7 30.19 -12.88 16.64
N LYS A 8 29.01 -13.20 16.10
CA LYS A 8 28.65 -12.99 14.68
C LYS A 8 28.29 -11.53 14.35
N GLN A 9 27.96 -10.71 15.35
CA GLN A 9 27.68 -9.27 15.16
C GLN A 9 28.95 -8.43 14.96
N GLU A 10 30.12 -8.90 15.41
CA GLU A 10 31.38 -8.15 15.34
C GLU A 10 32.17 -8.35 14.02
N GLU A 11 31.80 -9.31 13.16
CA GLU A 11 32.57 -9.63 11.94
C GLU A 11 32.08 -8.94 10.65
N GLY A 12 31.11 -8.01 10.72
CA GLY A 12 30.81 -7.04 9.65
C GLY A 12 30.27 -7.58 8.31
N LEU A 13 30.22 -8.90 8.12
CA LEU A 13 29.64 -9.58 6.97
C LEU A 13 28.75 -10.69 7.51
N TYR A 14 27.46 -10.67 7.15
CA TYR A 14 26.60 -11.81 7.44
C TYR A 14 26.95 -12.90 6.44
N PRO A 15 27.63 -14.00 6.84
CA PRO A 15 28.19 -14.97 5.90
C PRO A 15 27.12 -15.72 5.08
N SER A 16 25.84 -15.61 5.47
CA SER A 16 24.69 -16.15 4.73
C SER A 16 24.16 -15.22 3.63
N ILE A 17 24.62 -13.96 3.54
CA ILE A 17 24.19 -13.00 2.53
C ILE A 17 25.21 -12.97 1.39
N ASN A 18 24.75 -13.28 0.18
CA ASN A 18 25.54 -13.07 -1.03
C ASN A 18 25.28 -11.66 -1.59
N TYR A 19 26.10 -10.69 -1.18
CA TYR A 19 25.98 -9.29 -1.58
C TYR A 19 26.09 -9.08 -3.10
N GLN A 20 26.92 -9.88 -3.77
CA GLN A 20 27.07 -9.81 -5.23
C GLN A 20 25.77 -10.21 -5.93
N GLN A 21 25.14 -11.30 -5.50
CA GLN A 21 23.86 -11.74 -6.06
C GLN A 21 22.75 -10.70 -5.85
N ILE A 22 22.72 -10.02 -4.70
CA ILE A 22 21.77 -8.93 -4.46
C ILE A 22 22.00 -7.78 -5.44
N GLY A 23 23.25 -7.33 -5.59
CA GLY A 23 23.62 -6.27 -6.54
C GLY A 23 23.28 -6.63 -7.99
N GLU A 24 23.56 -7.87 -8.41
CA GLU A 24 23.24 -8.37 -9.75
C GLU A 24 21.72 -8.46 -9.98
N ALA A 25 20.97 -9.00 -9.02
CA ALA A 25 19.50 -9.06 -9.10
C ALA A 25 18.88 -7.65 -9.14
N PHE A 26 19.45 -6.72 -8.39
CA PHE A 26 19.03 -5.33 -8.41
C PHE A 26 19.27 -4.69 -9.78
N GLN A 27 20.51 -4.73 -10.26
CA GLN A 27 20.93 -4.10 -11.50
C GLN A 27 20.24 -4.68 -12.73
N ASN A 28 20.07 -6.00 -12.79
CA ASN A 28 19.65 -6.70 -14.01
C ASN A 28 18.14 -6.97 -14.06
N LYS A 29 17.43 -6.90 -12.92
CA LYS A 29 16.00 -7.23 -12.85
C LYS A 29 15.18 -6.14 -12.16
N ILE A 30 15.48 -5.82 -10.89
CA ILE A 30 14.65 -4.89 -10.11
C ILE A 30 14.68 -3.50 -10.73
N LYS A 31 15.86 -2.91 -10.90
CA LYS A 31 16.00 -1.52 -11.36
C LYS A 31 15.37 -1.31 -12.74
N PRO A 32 15.69 -2.08 -13.80
CA PRO A 32 15.11 -1.87 -15.12
C PRO A 32 13.58 -2.04 -15.14
N GLN A 33 13.08 -3.04 -14.43
CA GLN A 33 11.64 -3.30 -14.36
C GLN A 33 10.90 -2.18 -13.65
N LEU A 34 11.39 -1.75 -12.47
CA LEU A 34 10.71 -0.74 -11.68
C LEU A 34 10.86 0.66 -12.28
N GLU A 35 11.96 0.99 -12.94
CA GLU A 35 12.07 2.27 -13.65
C GLU A 35 11.15 2.34 -14.88
N THR A 36 10.95 1.18 -15.55
CA THR A 36 9.99 1.08 -16.65
C THR A 36 8.56 1.31 -16.16
N THR A 37 8.21 0.79 -14.98
CA THR A 37 6.87 0.87 -14.41
C THR A 37 6.58 2.20 -13.71
N PHE A 38 7.50 2.70 -12.88
CA PHE A 38 7.23 3.78 -11.93
C PHE A 38 7.91 5.10 -12.28
N GLY A 39 8.85 5.09 -13.23
CA GLY A 39 9.67 6.26 -13.58
C GLY A 39 11.11 6.08 -13.13
N VAL A 40 12.00 6.92 -13.65
CA VAL A 40 13.44 6.83 -13.40
C VAL A 40 13.78 7.42 -12.03
N VAL A 41 14.64 6.75 -11.27
CA VAL A 41 15.12 7.31 -9.99
C VAL A 41 15.95 8.59 -10.21
N SER A 42 16.10 9.42 -9.19
CA SER A 42 17.07 10.51 -9.22
C SER A 42 18.52 9.99 -9.31
N ASP A 43 19.44 10.88 -9.68
CA ASP A 43 20.89 10.66 -9.66
C ASP A 43 21.54 11.95 -9.15
N VAL A 44 21.38 12.21 -7.84
CA VAL A 44 21.69 13.49 -7.21
C VAL A 44 23.19 13.78 -7.23
N ASP A 45 24.02 12.77 -6.98
CA ASP A 45 25.49 12.89 -6.99
C ASP A 45 26.12 12.64 -8.38
N ARG A 46 25.30 12.28 -9.37
CA ARG A 46 25.67 12.08 -10.79
C ARG A 46 26.64 10.93 -11.02
N ASN A 47 26.60 9.90 -10.17
CA ASN A 47 27.46 8.74 -10.31
C ASN A 47 26.76 7.53 -10.98
N ASN A 48 25.45 7.63 -11.27
CA ASN A 48 24.59 6.57 -11.83
C ASN A 48 24.53 5.27 -10.99
N LYS A 49 24.74 5.38 -9.68
CA LYS A 49 24.72 4.26 -8.73
C LYS A 49 23.74 4.55 -7.61
N ILE A 50 23.28 3.49 -6.99
CA ILE A 50 22.47 3.53 -5.78
C ILE A 50 23.25 2.77 -4.72
N THR A 51 23.39 3.37 -3.53
CA THR A 51 24.05 2.74 -2.40
C THR A 51 23.03 1.90 -1.63
N ILE A 52 23.30 0.60 -1.45
CA ILE A 52 22.49 -0.29 -0.63
C ILE A 52 23.27 -0.61 0.65
N PHE A 53 22.81 -0.10 1.79
CA PHE A 53 23.36 -0.44 3.09
C PHE A 53 22.57 -1.59 3.72
N ILE A 54 23.29 -2.65 4.07
CA ILE A 54 22.74 -3.78 4.82
C ILE A 54 23.28 -3.68 6.24
N LEU A 55 22.44 -3.27 7.18
CA LEU A 55 22.81 -2.89 8.54
C LEU A 55 22.08 -3.76 9.56
N ASN A 56 22.61 -3.85 10.77
CA ASN A 56 21.84 -4.32 11.91
C ASN A 56 20.89 -3.19 12.36
N ILE A 57 19.71 -3.11 11.75
CA ILE A 57 18.71 -2.10 12.07
C ILE A 57 18.03 -2.50 13.38
N ASN A 58 18.51 -1.95 14.50
CA ASN A 58 17.82 -2.09 15.78
C ASN A 58 16.67 -1.07 15.83
N PRO A 59 15.40 -1.50 15.95
CA PRO A 59 14.27 -0.56 15.91
C PRO A 59 14.22 0.43 17.07
N GLY A 60 15.02 0.25 18.13
CA GLY A 60 15.13 1.19 19.25
C GLY A 60 13.89 1.22 20.16
N GLY A 61 14.04 0.80 21.42
CA GLY A 61 13.01 0.93 22.47
C GLY A 61 11.91 -0.14 22.50
N ASN A 62 11.07 -0.10 23.54
CA ASN A 62 9.95 -1.03 23.82
C ASN A 62 8.79 -0.96 22.80
N LEU A 63 9.05 -0.50 21.58
CA LEU A 63 8.10 -0.54 20.49
C LEU A 63 8.40 -1.81 19.70
N GLY A 64 7.54 -2.82 19.83
CA GLY A 64 7.60 -4.07 19.07
C GLY A 64 7.32 -3.88 17.57
N SER A 65 7.97 -2.90 16.93
CA SER A 65 7.90 -2.57 15.52
C SER A 65 9.19 -2.95 14.82
N PHE A 66 9.05 -3.60 13.67
CA PHE A 66 10.14 -4.15 12.87
C PHE A 66 10.35 -3.28 11.61
N ILE A 67 11.59 -3.08 11.21
CA ILE A 67 11.95 -2.25 10.05
C ILE A 67 12.84 -3.11 9.16
N ALA A 68 12.24 -3.70 8.11
CA ALA A 68 12.96 -4.56 7.16
C ALA A 68 13.88 -3.76 6.24
N GLY A 69 13.47 -2.54 5.91
CA GLY A 69 14.20 -1.59 5.10
C GLY A 69 13.52 -0.23 5.17
N TYR A 70 14.20 0.78 4.65
CA TYR A 70 13.65 2.12 4.47
C TYR A 70 14.47 2.93 3.47
N VAL A 71 13.85 3.98 2.95
CA VAL A 71 14.51 5.12 2.29
C VAL A 71 14.38 6.33 3.20
N ASP A 72 15.48 7.07 3.35
CA ASP A 72 15.49 8.34 4.06
C ASP A 72 15.61 9.50 3.06
N PRO A 73 14.57 10.35 2.92
CA PRO A 73 14.57 11.52 2.03
C PRO A 73 15.68 12.52 2.31
N VAL A 74 16.18 12.57 3.54
CA VAL A 74 17.29 13.45 3.93
C VAL A 74 18.49 13.21 3.01
N ASN A 75 18.69 11.98 2.55
CA ASN A 75 19.84 11.63 1.73
C ASN A 75 19.86 12.27 0.35
N ILE A 76 18.75 12.76 -0.18
CA ILE A 76 18.68 13.30 -1.55
C ILE A 76 18.45 14.82 -1.62
N ILE A 77 18.43 15.50 -0.48
CA ILE A 77 18.32 16.96 -0.38
C ILE A 77 19.70 17.64 -0.25
N GLU A 78 19.75 18.97 -0.34
CA GLU A 78 20.98 19.74 -0.09
C GLU A 78 21.40 19.60 1.37
N ASP A 79 22.70 19.36 1.59
CA ASP A 79 23.25 19.31 2.94
C ASP A 79 23.26 20.73 3.55
N PRO A 80 22.57 20.97 4.69
CA PRO A 80 22.48 22.30 5.29
C PRO A 80 23.80 22.82 5.88
N GLY A 81 24.84 21.97 5.95
CA GLY A 81 26.17 22.34 6.43
C GLY A 81 26.39 22.04 7.92
N VAL A 82 27.58 22.39 8.42
CA VAL A 82 28.05 22.06 9.78
C VAL A 82 27.30 22.88 10.84
N GLY A 83 26.91 22.24 11.94
CA GLY A 83 26.18 22.88 13.05
C GLY A 83 24.65 22.85 12.90
N LYS A 84 24.13 21.98 12.02
CA LYS A 84 22.71 21.69 11.82
C LYS A 84 22.41 20.27 12.24
N ASP A 85 21.20 20.04 12.77
CA ASP A 85 20.82 18.76 13.38
C ASP A 85 20.50 17.70 12.31
N MET A 86 20.15 18.13 11.10
CA MET A 86 20.00 17.28 9.93
C MET A 86 21.24 17.37 9.00
N ARG A 87 21.71 16.24 8.50
CA ARG A 87 22.83 16.15 7.53
C ARG A 87 22.43 15.30 6.34
N SER A 88 22.74 15.76 5.14
CA SER A 88 22.48 15.00 3.92
C SER A 88 23.72 14.29 3.39
N ASN A 89 23.53 13.07 2.89
CA ASN A 89 24.55 12.37 2.11
C ASN A 89 24.55 12.79 0.62
N MET A 90 23.54 13.54 0.16
CA MET A 90 23.35 13.97 -1.23
C MET A 90 23.46 12.85 -2.28
N GLN A 91 22.95 11.65 -1.97
CA GLN A 91 23.00 10.44 -2.82
C GLN A 91 21.76 9.56 -2.62
N GLU A 92 21.50 8.68 -3.58
CA GLU A 92 20.48 7.65 -3.53
C GLU A 92 20.88 6.50 -2.60
N ILE A 93 20.19 6.34 -1.46
CA ILE A 93 20.49 5.29 -0.47
C ILE A 93 19.24 4.47 -0.13
N ILE A 94 19.39 3.15 -0.12
CA ILE A 94 18.43 2.20 0.44
C ILE A 94 19.08 1.51 1.66
N TYR A 95 18.34 1.43 2.76
CA TYR A 95 18.75 0.70 3.96
C TYR A 95 17.94 -0.59 4.07
N LEU A 96 18.62 -1.70 4.39
CA LEU A 96 18.03 -3.02 4.59
C LEU A 96 18.53 -3.64 5.90
N ASP A 97 17.66 -4.41 6.55
CA ASP A 97 18.01 -5.14 7.77
C ASP A 97 18.79 -6.43 7.43
N GLY A 98 20.07 -6.44 7.80
CA GLY A 98 20.99 -7.56 7.60
C GLY A 98 20.88 -8.69 8.63
N VAL A 99 20.12 -8.55 9.70
CA VAL A 99 19.90 -9.60 10.70
C VAL A 99 18.62 -10.37 10.41
N LEU A 100 17.54 -9.63 10.18
CA LEU A 100 16.20 -10.21 10.14
C LEU A 100 15.78 -10.66 8.74
N LEU A 101 16.15 -9.91 7.70
CA LEU A 101 15.80 -10.32 6.33
C LEU A 101 16.44 -11.65 5.93
N PRO A 102 17.68 -12.01 6.31
CA PRO A 102 18.22 -13.33 6.03
C PRO A 102 17.43 -14.47 6.69
N GLN A 103 16.93 -14.26 7.91
CA GLN A 103 16.10 -15.25 8.61
C GLN A 103 14.74 -15.41 7.93
N LEU A 104 14.15 -14.30 7.48
CA LEU A 104 12.90 -14.32 6.72
C LEU A 104 13.09 -14.99 5.36
N ARG A 105 14.23 -14.72 4.70
CA ARG A 105 14.60 -15.30 3.41
C ARG A 105 14.69 -16.81 3.49
N GLU A 106 15.34 -17.34 4.52
CA GLU A 106 15.43 -18.78 4.72
C GLU A 106 14.03 -19.41 4.85
N LYS A 107 13.14 -18.79 5.65
CA LYS A 107 11.77 -19.28 5.84
C LYS A 107 10.91 -19.22 4.57
N THR A 108 11.01 -18.12 3.81
CA THR A 108 10.23 -17.93 2.57
C THR A 108 10.70 -18.90 1.49
N LEU A 109 12.02 -19.05 1.30
CA LEU A 109 12.57 -20.01 0.33
C LEU A 109 12.23 -21.46 0.68
N GLN A 110 12.21 -21.85 1.96
CA GLN A 110 11.80 -23.19 2.39
C GLN A 110 10.33 -23.51 2.05
N LYS A 111 9.48 -22.49 1.97
CA LYS A 111 8.07 -22.62 1.55
C LYS A 111 7.87 -22.53 0.04
N GLY A 112 8.95 -22.32 -0.74
CA GLY A 112 8.88 -22.06 -2.17
C GLY A 112 8.35 -20.66 -2.51
N GLU A 113 8.39 -19.73 -1.55
CA GLU A 113 8.01 -18.33 -1.75
C GLU A 113 9.20 -17.52 -2.31
N ALA A 114 8.93 -16.26 -2.71
CA ALA A 114 9.95 -15.37 -3.25
C ALA A 114 11.02 -14.97 -2.22
N ASP A 115 12.21 -14.62 -2.72
CA ASP A 115 13.33 -14.13 -1.90
C ASP A 115 12.95 -12.83 -1.19
N SER A 116 12.79 -12.88 0.14
CA SER A 116 12.31 -11.74 0.91
C SER A 116 13.29 -10.55 0.94
N ILE A 117 14.61 -10.77 0.77
CA ILE A 117 15.56 -9.66 0.68
C ILE A 117 15.30 -8.88 -0.61
N LEU A 118 15.15 -9.60 -1.73
CA LEU A 118 14.94 -8.98 -3.04
C LEU A 118 13.54 -8.38 -3.16
N SER A 119 12.54 -8.99 -2.52
CA SER A 119 11.19 -8.43 -2.39
C SER A 119 11.21 -7.09 -1.65
N VAL A 120 11.87 -7.01 -0.48
CA VAL A 120 11.99 -5.75 0.27
C VAL A 120 12.84 -4.73 -0.47
N LEU A 121 13.93 -5.13 -1.12
CA LEU A 121 14.74 -4.22 -1.92
C LEU A 121 13.92 -3.58 -3.07
N ALA A 122 13.05 -4.35 -3.73
CA ALA A 122 12.14 -3.82 -4.74
C ALA A 122 11.11 -2.84 -4.14
N HIS A 123 10.58 -3.15 -2.95
CA HIS A 123 9.67 -2.27 -2.21
C HIS A 123 10.33 -0.93 -1.88
N GLU A 124 11.52 -0.94 -1.28
CA GLU A 124 12.24 0.29 -0.91
C GLU A 124 12.73 1.06 -2.14
N PHE A 125 13.07 0.37 -3.24
CA PHE A 125 13.44 1.07 -4.47
C PHE A 125 12.26 1.84 -5.07
N GLN A 126 11.03 1.34 -4.94
CA GLN A 126 9.84 2.09 -5.33
C GLN A 126 9.72 3.40 -4.54
N HIS A 127 9.90 3.35 -3.21
CA HIS A 127 9.90 4.54 -2.36
C HIS A 127 10.97 5.55 -2.80
N LEU A 128 12.17 5.06 -3.17
CA LEU A 128 13.26 5.90 -3.66
C LEU A 128 12.94 6.57 -5.01
N ILE A 129 12.32 5.85 -5.96
CA ILE A 129 11.84 6.46 -7.21
C ILE A 129 10.80 7.54 -6.89
N ARG A 130 9.89 7.27 -5.96
CA ARG A 130 8.75 8.13 -5.65
C ARG A 130 9.14 9.43 -4.95
N VAL A 131 10.06 9.36 -3.99
CA VAL A 131 10.34 10.46 -3.06
C VAL A 131 10.76 11.76 -3.76
N GLN A 132 11.50 11.68 -4.86
CA GLN A 132 11.90 12.87 -5.62
C GLN A 132 10.68 13.68 -6.13
N HIS A 133 9.59 13.00 -6.47
CA HIS A 133 8.37 13.63 -6.99
C HIS A 133 7.53 14.27 -5.88
N GLN A 134 7.72 13.85 -4.63
CA GLN A 134 7.09 14.47 -3.47
C GLN A 134 7.64 15.87 -3.22
N PHE A 135 8.83 16.20 -3.70
CA PHE A 135 9.41 17.54 -3.62
C PHE A 135 9.06 18.45 -4.80
N GLY A 136 8.04 18.10 -5.61
CA GLY A 136 7.46 18.98 -6.63
C GLY A 136 8.38 19.33 -7.81
N ARG A 137 9.48 18.60 -7.99
CA ARG A 137 10.46 18.88 -9.06
C ARG A 137 10.31 17.92 -10.22
N ASN A 138 9.86 18.45 -11.35
CA ASN A 138 9.95 17.80 -12.66
C ASN A 138 11.40 17.68 -13.20
N LYS A 139 12.39 18.30 -12.53
CA LYS A 139 13.82 18.29 -12.90
C LYS A 139 14.56 17.15 -12.16
N LEU A 140 14.49 15.96 -12.75
CA LEU A 140 14.98 14.64 -12.29
C LEU A 140 16.47 14.49 -11.85
N ARG A 141 17.28 15.54 -11.74
CA ARG A 141 18.76 15.37 -11.71
C ARG A 141 19.55 16.41 -10.91
N ALA A 142 18.90 17.03 -9.92
CA ALA A 142 19.56 18.04 -9.11
C ALA A 142 19.17 17.89 -7.64
N ILE A 143 20.16 18.10 -6.78
CA ILE A 143 20.00 18.30 -5.34
C ILE A 143 18.77 19.19 -5.08
N ILE A 144 17.89 18.77 -4.16
CA ILE A 144 16.75 19.56 -3.71
C ILE A 144 17.30 20.65 -2.76
N PRO A 145 17.37 21.92 -3.15
CA PRO A 145 17.91 22.98 -2.33
C PRO A 145 17.02 23.21 -1.13
N LEU A 146 17.65 23.55 -0.01
CA LEU A 146 16.91 23.97 1.17
C LEU A 146 16.42 25.41 0.99
N PRO A 147 15.17 25.71 1.35
CA PRO A 147 14.67 27.08 1.29
C PRO A 147 15.44 27.96 2.29
N ARG A 148 15.97 29.10 1.85
CA ARG A 148 16.82 30.00 2.67
C ARG A 148 16.09 31.28 3.08
N THR A 149 14.99 31.58 2.41
CA THR A 149 14.13 32.74 2.65
C THR A 149 12.70 32.30 2.95
N GLU A 150 11.92 33.16 3.61
CA GLU A 150 10.50 32.87 3.89
C GLU A 150 9.67 32.65 2.63
N ALA A 151 10.01 33.37 1.55
CA ALA A 151 9.41 33.18 0.23
C ALA A 151 9.72 31.78 -0.33
N GLU A 152 10.97 31.32 -0.21
CA GLU A 152 11.35 29.96 -0.63
C GLU A 152 10.71 28.88 0.25
N LYS A 153 10.55 29.11 1.57
CA LYS A 153 9.85 28.17 2.45
C LYS A 153 8.39 28.04 2.08
N THR A 154 7.74 29.17 1.80
CA THR A 154 6.35 29.22 1.34
C THR A 154 6.20 28.45 0.02
N GLU A 155 7.12 28.66 -0.93
CA GLU A 155 7.10 27.96 -2.20
C GLU A 155 7.41 26.47 -2.04
N PHE A 156 8.40 26.11 -1.23
CA PHE A 156 8.73 24.73 -0.89
C PHE A 156 7.50 24.00 -0.32
N ASN A 157 6.81 24.60 0.65
CA ASN A 157 5.59 24.05 1.23
C ASN A 157 4.42 23.92 0.25
N ARG A 158 4.38 24.74 -0.80
CA ARG A 158 3.38 24.61 -1.89
C ARG A 158 3.74 23.49 -2.87
N THR A 159 5.02 23.27 -3.10
CA THR A 159 5.53 22.27 -4.07
C THR A 159 5.63 20.87 -3.48
N VAL A 160 5.85 20.76 -2.17
CA VAL A 160 5.90 19.45 -1.50
C VAL A 160 4.50 18.85 -1.40
N SER A 161 4.33 17.66 -1.95
CA SER A 161 3.07 16.93 -1.95
C SER A 161 3.31 15.47 -1.59
N PHE A 162 2.85 15.10 -0.40
CA PHE A 162 2.92 13.72 0.09
C PHE A 162 1.78 12.89 -0.47
N ASP A 163 1.99 11.58 -0.47
CA ASP A 163 1.04 10.63 -1.00
C ASP A 163 0.16 10.08 0.13
N ASP A 164 -1.11 9.82 -0.16
CA ASP A 164 -1.96 9.00 0.70
C ASP A 164 -1.24 7.69 0.95
N THR A 165 -1.14 7.32 2.22
CA THR A 165 -0.32 6.21 2.66
C THR A 165 -0.63 4.90 1.91
N TRP A 166 -1.91 4.57 1.72
CA TRP A 166 -2.29 3.34 1.03
C TRP A 166 -1.84 3.30 -0.43
N ILE A 167 -1.76 4.47 -1.10
CA ILE A 167 -1.24 4.59 -2.47
C ILE A 167 0.27 4.36 -2.44
N ASN A 168 0.95 4.97 -1.46
CA ASN A 168 2.39 4.82 -1.32
C ASN A 168 2.78 3.35 -1.09
N GLU A 169 2.30 2.77 -0.01
CA GLU A 169 2.65 1.42 0.40
C GLU A 169 2.04 0.35 -0.52
N GLY A 170 0.83 0.58 -1.05
CA GLY A 170 0.21 -0.33 -2.02
C GLY A 170 1.00 -0.45 -3.31
N MET A 171 1.57 0.65 -3.82
CA MET A 171 2.47 0.61 -4.98
C MET A 171 3.80 -0.04 -4.65
N SER A 172 4.36 0.19 -3.46
CA SER A 172 5.63 -0.44 -3.05
C SER A 172 5.49 -1.95 -2.86
N GLU A 173 4.38 -2.43 -2.29
CA GLU A 173 4.08 -3.87 -2.22
C GLU A 173 3.85 -4.47 -3.62
N LEU A 174 3.17 -3.74 -4.51
CA LEU A 174 3.01 -4.16 -5.91
C LEU A 174 4.36 -4.17 -6.65
N ALA A 175 5.29 -3.27 -6.33
CA ALA A 175 6.61 -3.22 -6.96
C ALA A 175 7.40 -4.51 -6.73
N SER A 176 7.31 -5.10 -5.54
CA SER A 176 7.91 -6.40 -5.26
C SER A 176 7.33 -7.51 -6.15
N ASP A 177 6.03 -7.49 -6.40
CA ASP A 177 5.37 -8.42 -7.33
C ASP A 177 5.83 -8.21 -8.78
N LEU A 178 5.80 -6.97 -9.26
CA LEU A 178 6.20 -6.61 -10.62
C LEU A 178 7.69 -6.85 -10.90
N ALA A 179 8.55 -6.75 -9.89
CA ALA A 179 9.96 -7.14 -9.97
C ALA A 179 10.16 -8.68 -10.03
N GLY A 180 9.08 -9.45 -10.06
CA GLY A 180 9.07 -10.90 -10.13
C GLY A 180 9.44 -11.58 -8.81
N TYR A 181 9.12 -10.93 -7.69
CA TYR A 181 9.23 -11.48 -6.33
C TYR A 181 7.86 -11.52 -5.63
N GLY A 182 6.80 -11.71 -6.43
CA GLY A 182 5.45 -11.94 -5.94
C GLY A 182 4.79 -13.21 -6.51
N PRO A 183 3.50 -13.42 -6.23
CA PRO A 183 2.65 -12.54 -5.43
C PRO A 183 3.12 -12.46 -3.98
N GLN A 184 2.77 -11.38 -3.25
CA GLN A 184 3.09 -11.26 -1.82
C GLN A 184 2.21 -12.23 -1.00
N VAL A 185 2.59 -13.51 -0.95
CA VAL A 185 1.79 -14.63 -0.39
C VAL A 185 1.37 -14.37 1.05
N SER A 186 2.27 -13.88 1.90
CA SER A 186 1.96 -13.53 3.30
C SER A 186 0.91 -12.42 3.41
N ARG A 187 0.94 -11.43 2.50
CA ARG A 187 -0.07 -10.37 2.42
C ARG A 187 -1.43 -10.92 2.03
N LEU A 188 -1.46 -11.80 1.02
CA LEU A 188 -2.71 -12.45 0.61
C LEU A 188 -3.29 -13.31 1.73
N HIS A 189 -2.45 -14.08 2.42
CA HIS A 189 -2.89 -14.85 3.58
C HIS A 189 -3.53 -13.97 4.67
N CYS A 190 -2.93 -12.82 4.96
CA CYS A 190 -3.47 -11.87 5.93
C CYS A 190 -4.77 -11.23 5.42
N PHE A 191 -4.81 -10.74 4.18
CA PHE A 191 -5.99 -10.13 3.57
C PHE A 191 -7.21 -11.06 3.63
N TYR A 192 -7.02 -12.34 3.30
CA TYR A 192 -8.10 -13.32 3.19
C TYR A 192 -8.50 -14.02 4.50
N GLY A 193 -7.94 -13.63 5.64
CA GLY A 193 -8.32 -14.22 6.92
C GLY A 193 -7.72 -15.61 7.19
N SER A 194 -6.72 -16.03 6.40
CA SER A 194 -6.20 -17.40 6.50
C SER A 194 -5.33 -17.58 7.76
N SER A 195 -5.27 -18.80 8.28
CA SER A 195 -4.49 -19.14 9.47
C SER A 195 -2.99 -18.90 9.32
N GLU A 196 -2.47 -18.90 8.09
CA GLU A 196 -1.06 -18.70 7.80
C GLU A 196 -0.65 -17.21 7.77
N GLY A 197 -1.63 -16.29 7.72
CA GLY A 197 -1.41 -14.85 7.54
C GLY A 197 -1.32 -14.04 8.83
N GLY A 198 -1.58 -14.65 9.99
CA GLY A 198 -1.61 -13.94 11.28
C GLY A 198 -2.76 -12.95 11.45
N CYS A 199 -3.69 -12.88 10.49
CA CYS A 199 -4.83 -11.95 10.49
C CYS A 199 -6.13 -12.76 10.41
N SER A 200 -6.62 -13.26 11.53
CA SER A 200 -7.73 -14.25 11.57
C SER A 200 -9.06 -13.79 10.95
N ASN A 201 -9.32 -12.48 10.88
CA ASN A 201 -10.57 -11.92 10.34
C ASN A 201 -10.40 -11.28 8.95
N GLY A 202 -9.18 -11.29 8.40
CA GLY A 202 -8.90 -10.58 7.16
C GLY A 202 -9.21 -9.09 7.26
N PHE A 203 -9.54 -8.46 6.13
CA PHE A 203 -9.81 -7.02 6.02
C PHE A 203 -11.22 -6.59 6.47
N ILE A 204 -12.08 -7.51 6.94
CA ILE A 204 -13.43 -7.16 7.38
C ILE A 204 -13.39 -6.20 8.57
N GLY A 205 -14.12 -5.10 8.49
CA GLY A 205 -14.10 -4.02 9.49
C GLY A 205 -12.78 -3.24 9.50
N LYS A 206 -12.03 -3.26 8.39
CA LYS A 206 -10.87 -2.40 8.18
C LYS A 206 -11.13 -1.43 7.06
N SER A 207 -10.56 -0.24 7.23
CA SER A 207 -10.55 0.82 6.24
C SER A 207 -9.22 0.77 5.50
N LEU A 208 -9.27 0.93 4.18
CA LEU A 208 -8.10 1.13 3.33
C LEU A 208 -7.41 2.47 3.65
N PHE A 209 -8.18 3.48 4.04
CA PHE A 209 -7.69 4.85 4.25
C PHE A 209 -7.24 5.13 5.69
N LYS A 210 -7.68 4.32 6.66
CA LYS A 210 -7.23 4.41 8.05
C LYS A 210 -5.95 3.59 8.24
N TRP A 211 -4.84 4.26 8.50
CA TRP A 211 -3.55 3.59 8.56
C TRP A 211 -3.04 3.40 9.98
N SER A 212 -2.84 2.15 10.39
CA SER A 212 -2.28 1.80 11.69
C SER A 212 -0.91 1.11 11.58
N SER A 213 -0.31 1.11 10.39
CA SER A 213 0.95 0.42 10.07
C SER A 213 0.95 -1.06 10.46
N THR A 214 -0.20 -1.72 10.30
CA THR A 214 -0.38 -3.15 10.53
C THR A 214 -0.18 -3.92 9.24
N ILE A 215 0.23 -5.19 9.33
CA ILE A 215 0.36 -6.07 8.14
C ILE A 215 -0.91 -6.07 7.30
N LEU A 216 -2.07 -5.97 7.96
CA LEU A 216 -3.36 -5.94 7.29
C LEU A 216 -3.56 -4.68 6.45
N ASP A 217 -3.04 -3.53 6.87
CA ASP A 217 -3.13 -2.29 6.10
C ASP A 217 -2.34 -2.42 4.78
N TYR A 218 -1.10 -2.93 4.84
CA TYR A 218 -0.29 -3.25 3.65
C TYR A 218 -0.97 -4.31 2.78
N SER A 219 -1.55 -5.33 3.41
CA SER A 219 -2.21 -6.43 2.69
C SER A 219 -3.43 -5.94 1.92
N PHE A 220 -4.20 -5.02 2.52
CA PHE A 220 -5.34 -4.39 1.86
C PHE A 220 -4.86 -3.50 0.71
N ALA A 221 -3.92 -2.60 0.98
CA ALA A 221 -3.37 -1.69 -0.03
C ALA A 221 -2.79 -2.44 -1.22
N TYR A 222 -1.98 -3.48 -1.00
CA TYR A 222 -1.42 -4.34 -2.04
C TYR A 222 -2.51 -4.99 -2.90
N THR A 223 -3.49 -5.63 -2.26
CA THR A 223 -4.49 -6.44 -2.97
C THR A 223 -5.37 -5.54 -3.85
N PHE A 224 -5.77 -4.38 -3.34
CA PHE A 224 -6.54 -3.43 -4.12
C PHE A 224 -5.70 -2.71 -5.18
N MET A 225 -4.46 -2.31 -4.88
CA MET A 225 -3.56 -1.71 -5.88
C MET A 225 -3.26 -2.67 -7.03
N LYS A 226 -3.08 -3.97 -6.74
CA LYS A 226 -2.94 -5.01 -7.77
C LYS A 226 -4.19 -5.10 -8.65
N PHE A 227 -5.39 -5.08 -8.06
CA PHE A 227 -6.63 -5.03 -8.81
C PHE A 227 -6.72 -3.79 -9.72
N LEU A 228 -6.35 -2.60 -9.22
CA LEU A 228 -6.36 -1.36 -10.00
C LEU A 228 -5.35 -1.40 -11.14
N TYR A 229 -4.12 -1.86 -10.88
CA TYR A 229 -3.07 -2.01 -11.89
C TYR A 229 -3.51 -2.93 -13.02
N GLU A 230 -3.99 -4.14 -12.69
CA GLU A 230 -4.44 -5.13 -13.67
C GLU A 230 -5.64 -4.66 -14.50
N ASN A 231 -6.43 -3.73 -13.95
CA ASN A 231 -7.59 -3.18 -14.64
C ASN A 231 -7.35 -1.84 -15.32
N ALA A 232 -6.18 -1.20 -15.17
CA ALA A 232 -5.86 0.07 -15.81
C ALA A 232 -5.48 -0.08 -17.30
N GLY A 233 -5.12 -1.27 -17.76
CA GLY A 233 -4.71 -1.51 -19.15
C GLY A 233 -4.96 -2.95 -19.58
N LEU A 234 -4.88 -3.20 -20.89
CA LEU A 234 -4.86 -4.54 -21.47
C LEU A 234 -3.44 -5.08 -21.62
N THR A 235 -2.46 -4.19 -21.67
CA THR A 235 -1.03 -4.50 -21.84
C THR A 235 -0.21 -4.11 -20.62
N SER A 236 1.00 -4.64 -20.46
CA SER A 236 1.93 -4.18 -19.41
C SER A 236 2.26 -2.70 -19.57
N GLU A 237 2.39 -2.22 -20.82
CA GLU A 237 2.81 -0.87 -21.13
C GLU A 237 1.77 0.15 -20.66
N GLU A 238 0.49 -0.09 -20.94
CA GLU A 238 -0.61 0.78 -20.50
C GLU A 238 -0.74 0.81 -18.98
N ARG A 239 -0.60 -0.36 -18.31
CA ARG A 239 -0.67 -0.46 -16.86
C ARG A 239 0.51 0.23 -16.19
N ASN A 240 1.70 0.11 -16.76
CA ASN A 240 2.90 0.81 -16.32
C ASN A 240 2.78 2.32 -16.53
N GLU A 241 2.22 2.77 -17.65
CA GLU A 241 1.99 4.19 -17.89
C GLU A 241 1.06 4.80 -16.84
N PHE A 242 -0.01 4.11 -16.45
CA PHE A 242 -0.89 4.55 -15.36
C PHE A 242 -0.14 4.79 -14.03
N LEU A 243 0.68 3.82 -13.60
CA LEU A 243 1.45 3.98 -12.36
C LEU A 243 2.52 5.06 -12.49
N LYS A 244 3.23 5.14 -13.62
CA LYS A 244 4.21 6.19 -13.89
C LYS A 244 3.59 7.58 -13.86
N ASP A 245 2.45 7.77 -14.51
CA ASP A 245 1.73 9.05 -14.52
C ASP A 245 1.25 9.42 -13.11
N SER A 246 0.87 8.43 -12.30
CA SER A 246 0.46 8.67 -10.91
C SER A 246 1.61 9.20 -10.03
N ILE A 247 2.85 8.81 -10.35
CA ILE A 247 4.04 9.22 -9.61
C ILE A 247 4.60 10.53 -10.17
N GLU A 248 4.83 10.60 -11.48
CA GLU A 248 5.51 11.74 -12.10
C GLU A 248 4.56 12.94 -12.32
N GLY A 249 3.29 12.66 -12.61
CA GLY A 249 2.26 13.67 -12.90
C GLY A 249 2.52 14.53 -14.15
N ARG A 250 3.49 14.16 -14.99
CA ARG A 250 3.94 14.99 -16.12
C ARG A 250 2.94 15.10 -17.25
N LYS A 251 2.27 14.00 -17.57
CA LYS A 251 1.36 13.92 -18.72
C LYS A 251 0.11 14.78 -18.54
N TYR A 252 -0.43 14.81 -17.32
CA TYR A 252 -1.69 15.49 -17.01
C TYR A 252 -1.54 16.73 -16.13
N GLY A 253 -0.32 17.03 -15.67
CA GLY A 253 -0.04 18.20 -14.82
C GLY A 253 -0.36 18.00 -13.33
N PHE A 254 -0.77 16.80 -12.92
CA PHE A 254 -1.00 16.43 -11.53
C PHE A 254 -0.59 14.98 -11.26
N ARG A 255 -0.18 14.70 -10.02
CA ARG A 255 0.15 13.35 -9.53
C ARG A 255 -1.10 12.69 -8.96
N GLY A 256 -1.16 11.37 -9.04
CA GLY A 256 -2.17 10.55 -8.36
C GLY A 256 -1.82 10.33 -6.88
N ASN A 257 -1.40 11.38 -6.18
CA ASN A 257 -0.86 11.27 -4.83
C ASN A 257 -1.93 11.33 -3.74
N THR A 258 -3.16 11.75 -4.06
CA THR A 258 -4.31 11.62 -3.18
C THR A 258 -5.32 10.68 -3.81
N SER A 259 -6.20 10.07 -3.02
CA SER A 259 -7.23 9.15 -3.50
C SER A 259 -8.09 9.82 -4.59
N GLU A 260 -8.52 11.05 -4.36
CA GLU A 260 -9.25 11.87 -5.34
C GLU A 260 -8.51 11.98 -6.67
N LYS A 261 -7.23 12.38 -6.65
CA LYS A 261 -6.42 12.54 -7.87
C LYS A 261 -6.05 11.21 -8.51
N PHE A 262 -5.90 10.15 -7.73
CA PHE A 262 -5.58 8.82 -8.24
C PHE A 262 -6.74 8.26 -9.07
N PHE A 263 -7.98 8.43 -8.60
CA PHE A 263 -9.17 8.05 -9.36
C PHE A 263 -9.52 9.05 -10.46
N GLU A 264 -9.17 10.33 -10.33
CA GLU A 264 -9.21 11.28 -11.45
C GLU A 264 -8.27 10.84 -12.57
N LEU A 265 -7.06 10.40 -12.21
CA LEU A 265 -6.09 9.90 -13.17
C LEU A 265 -6.58 8.63 -13.88
N TYR A 266 -7.35 7.78 -13.19
CA TYR A 266 -7.89 6.56 -13.77
C TYR A 266 -8.76 6.83 -15.01
N LYS A 267 -9.35 8.03 -15.15
CA LYS A 267 -10.12 8.47 -16.32
C LYS A 267 -9.32 8.46 -17.62
N TYR A 268 -8.00 8.55 -17.51
CA TYR A 268 -7.10 8.59 -18.66
C TYR A 268 -6.54 7.21 -19.02
N THR A 269 -6.99 6.16 -18.34
CA THR A 269 -6.63 4.79 -18.68
C THR A 269 -7.43 4.28 -19.88
N ASN A 270 -6.87 3.36 -20.66
CA ASN A 270 -7.55 2.74 -21.80
C ASN A 270 -8.75 1.86 -21.40
N ARG A 271 -8.93 1.65 -20.09
CA ARG A 271 -9.96 0.81 -19.50
C ARG A 271 -11.06 1.61 -18.82
N TYR A 272 -10.92 2.94 -18.77
CA TYR A 272 -11.97 3.82 -18.27
C TYR A 272 -13.25 3.69 -19.11
N ASN A 273 -14.39 3.58 -18.42
CA ASN A 273 -15.70 3.59 -19.04
C ASN A 273 -16.64 4.45 -18.19
N ALA A 274 -16.91 5.67 -18.63
CA ALA A 274 -17.78 6.63 -17.95
C ALA A 274 -19.18 6.08 -17.66
N GLN A 275 -19.74 5.22 -18.52
CA GLN A 275 -21.07 4.63 -18.30
C GLN A 275 -21.10 3.64 -17.13
N LEU A 276 -19.97 2.99 -16.83
CA LEU A 276 -19.87 2.01 -15.75
C LEU A 276 -19.28 2.62 -14.46
N LEU A 277 -18.35 3.56 -14.60
CA LEU A 277 -17.58 4.12 -13.50
C LEU A 277 -18.05 5.52 -13.07
N GLY A 278 -18.85 6.20 -13.88
CA GLY A 278 -19.17 7.61 -13.68
C GLY A 278 -18.03 8.55 -14.09
N ASP A 279 -18.24 9.85 -13.87
CA ASP A 279 -17.38 10.93 -14.39
C ASP A 279 -16.50 11.62 -13.33
N ASP A 280 -16.78 11.39 -12.05
CA ASP A 280 -16.04 11.95 -10.92
C ASP A 280 -15.25 10.85 -10.17
N SER A 281 -14.23 11.27 -9.42
CA SER A 281 -13.32 10.37 -8.71
C SER A 281 -14.03 9.45 -7.71
N GLU A 282 -15.05 9.95 -7.02
CA GLU A 282 -15.77 9.19 -5.99
C GLU A 282 -16.61 8.08 -6.64
N SER A 283 -17.29 8.40 -7.74
CA SER A 283 -18.01 7.42 -8.56
C SER A 283 -17.09 6.34 -9.10
N ILE A 284 -15.90 6.72 -9.58
CA ILE A 284 -14.91 5.77 -10.11
C ILE A 284 -14.42 4.83 -9.02
N PHE A 285 -14.01 5.37 -7.87
CA PHE A 285 -13.59 4.56 -6.72
C PHE A 285 -14.71 3.64 -6.28
N ARG A 286 -15.91 4.17 -6.10
CA ARG A 286 -17.09 3.41 -5.69
C ARG A 286 -17.32 2.20 -6.57
N SER A 287 -17.38 2.38 -7.89
CA SER A 287 -17.61 1.28 -8.82
C SER A 287 -16.47 0.27 -8.84
N LEU A 288 -15.21 0.73 -8.90
CA LEU A 288 -14.05 -0.16 -8.91
C LEU A 288 -13.91 -0.94 -7.59
N TYR A 289 -14.15 -0.28 -6.46
CA TYR A 289 -14.04 -0.89 -5.13
C TYR A 289 -15.20 -1.86 -4.86
N ALA A 290 -16.43 -1.51 -5.25
CA ALA A 290 -17.55 -2.47 -5.23
C ALA A 290 -17.24 -3.70 -6.07
N THR A 291 -16.67 -3.52 -7.27
CA THR A 291 -16.30 -4.63 -8.16
C THR A 291 -15.22 -5.51 -7.54
N PHE A 292 -14.18 -4.88 -6.97
CA PHE A 292 -13.13 -5.56 -6.23
C PHE A 292 -13.67 -6.39 -5.07
N LEU A 293 -14.54 -5.81 -4.24
CA LEU A 293 -15.15 -6.49 -3.10
C LEU A 293 -16.07 -7.62 -3.53
N SER A 294 -16.85 -7.44 -4.60
CA SER A 294 -17.69 -8.50 -5.15
C SER A 294 -16.88 -9.70 -5.63
N HIS A 295 -15.75 -9.47 -6.31
CA HIS A 295 -14.85 -10.57 -6.65
C HIS A 295 -14.24 -11.22 -5.40
N THR A 296 -13.83 -10.41 -4.43
CA THR A 296 -13.22 -10.87 -3.17
C THR A 296 -14.15 -11.76 -2.35
N PHE A 297 -15.46 -11.44 -2.34
CA PHE A 297 -16.48 -12.22 -1.65
C PHE A 297 -17.16 -13.28 -2.53
N SER A 298 -16.72 -13.43 -3.79
CA SER A 298 -17.28 -14.36 -4.76
C SER A 298 -18.79 -14.14 -5.01
N PHE A 299 -19.22 -12.88 -5.05
CA PHE A 299 -20.62 -12.54 -5.35
C PHE A 299 -20.93 -12.77 -6.84
N SER A 300 -22.18 -13.16 -7.12
CA SER A 300 -22.60 -13.56 -8.47
C SER A 300 -22.91 -12.34 -9.35
N HIS A 301 -23.02 -12.58 -10.67
CA HIS A 301 -23.40 -11.54 -11.63
C HIS A 301 -24.79 -10.96 -11.38
N ASN A 302 -25.65 -11.64 -10.62
CA ASN A 302 -26.99 -11.14 -10.29
C ASN A 302 -26.99 -10.18 -9.10
N SER A 303 -25.82 -9.85 -8.54
CA SER A 303 -25.74 -8.90 -7.44
C SER A 303 -26.12 -7.49 -7.84
N ILE A 304 -26.84 -6.84 -6.94
CA ILE A 304 -27.35 -5.47 -7.13
C ILE A 304 -26.54 -4.56 -6.23
N MET A 305 -25.97 -3.51 -6.82
CA MET A 305 -25.37 -2.39 -6.11
C MET A 305 -26.44 -1.31 -5.91
N ASN A 306 -26.72 -0.93 -4.67
CA ASN A 306 -27.65 0.14 -4.34
C ASN A 306 -26.91 1.32 -3.71
N TYR A 307 -27.23 2.51 -4.21
CA TYR A 307 -26.86 3.79 -3.61
C TYR A 307 -28.13 4.59 -3.37
N ASN A 308 -28.24 5.15 -2.16
CA ASN A 308 -29.47 5.78 -1.69
C ASN A 308 -30.04 6.87 -2.61
N ASP A 309 -29.21 7.54 -3.43
CA ASP A 309 -29.66 8.66 -4.27
C ASP A 309 -29.68 8.36 -5.79
N SER A 310 -29.18 7.20 -6.23
CA SER A 310 -29.07 6.87 -7.66
C SER A 310 -29.77 5.57 -8.08
N GLY A 311 -30.39 4.86 -7.13
CA GLY A 311 -31.14 3.64 -7.38
C GLY A 311 -30.25 2.39 -7.56
N GLU A 312 -30.90 1.28 -7.90
CA GLU A 312 -30.27 -0.02 -8.06
C GLU A 312 -29.57 -0.14 -9.43
N THR A 313 -28.30 -0.55 -9.40
CA THR A 313 -27.51 -0.85 -10.60
C THR A 313 -26.99 -2.27 -10.52
N SER A 314 -27.18 -3.04 -11.60
CA SER A 314 -26.58 -4.37 -11.69
C SER A 314 -25.05 -4.26 -11.76
N ILE A 315 -24.34 -5.08 -10.98
CA ILE A 315 -22.88 -5.14 -11.03
C ILE A 315 -22.35 -6.06 -12.14
N SER A 316 -23.22 -6.77 -12.90
CA SER A 316 -22.77 -7.75 -13.91
C SER A 316 -21.82 -7.12 -14.93
N ASN A 317 -22.16 -5.95 -15.48
CA ASN A 317 -21.35 -5.27 -16.48
C ASN A 317 -20.00 -4.81 -15.92
N LEU A 318 -19.97 -4.46 -14.63
CA LEU A 318 -18.74 -4.12 -13.93
C LEU A 318 -17.85 -5.35 -13.72
N LEU A 319 -18.42 -6.48 -13.29
CA LEU A 319 -17.67 -7.74 -13.12
C LEU A 319 -17.15 -8.31 -14.44
N GLU A 320 -17.92 -8.18 -15.53
CA GLU A 320 -17.50 -8.59 -16.87
C GLU A 320 -16.41 -7.67 -17.42
N LYS A 321 -16.56 -6.35 -17.21
CA LYS A 321 -15.56 -5.40 -17.69
C LYS A 321 -14.29 -5.50 -16.88
N TYR A 322 -14.35 -5.46 -15.55
CA TYR A 322 -13.18 -5.34 -14.66
C TYR A 322 -12.94 -6.65 -13.91
N ASN A 323 -11.97 -7.42 -14.42
CA ASN A 323 -11.71 -8.78 -13.97
C ASN A 323 -10.91 -8.82 -12.67
N TYR A 324 -11.12 -9.88 -11.90
CA TYR A 324 -10.25 -10.18 -10.77
C TYR A 324 -8.91 -10.73 -11.26
N PRO A 325 -7.76 -10.20 -10.80
CA PRO A 325 -6.47 -10.75 -11.14
C PRO A 325 -6.40 -12.25 -10.83
N LYS A 326 -5.85 -13.02 -11.76
CA LYS A 326 -5.84 -14.49 -11.67
C LYS A 326 -5.22 -14.97 -10.36
N GLU A 327 -4.09 -14.39 -9.95
CA GLU A 327 -3.43 -14.79 -8.71
C GLU A 327 -4.29 -14.50 -7.48
N LEU A 328 -5.03 -13.39 -7.48
CA LEU A 328 -5.92 -13.05 -6.38
C LEU A 328 -7.11 -14.01 -6.32
N LYS A 329 -7.66 -14.37 -7.49
CA LYS A 329 -8.76 -15.34 -7.61
C LYS A 329 -8.35 -16.73 -7.14
N ASP A 330 -7.26 -17.27 -7.70
CA ASP A 330 -6.74 -18.59 -7.36
C ASP A 330 -6.44 -18.70 -5.86
N PHE A 331 -5.93 -17.61 -5.26
CA PHE A 331 -5.67 -17.55 -3.84
C PHE A 331 -6.96 -17.50 -3.00
N ALA A 332 -7.93 -16.68 -3.39
CA ALA A 332 -9.22 -16.57 -2.70
C ALA A 332 -9.93 -17.93 -2.62
N GLU A 333 -10.00 -18.65 -3.74
CA GLU A 333 -10.66 -19.95 -3.85
C GLU A 333 -10.06 -20.99 -2.89
N LYS A 334 -8.73 -20.94 -2.70
CA LYS A 334 -8.02 -21.90 -1.85
C LYS A 334 -8.01 -21.52 -0.37
N TYR A 335 -7.84 -20.23 -0.06
CA TYR A 335 -7.44 -19.79 1.27
C TYR A 335 -8.39 -18.80 1.95
N SER A 336 -9.42 -18.29 1.26
CA SER A 336 -10.34 -17.34 1.86
C SER A 336 -11.10 -17.95 3.04
N ARG A 337 -11.09 -17.21 4.15
CA ARG A 337 -11.80 -17.52 5.40
C ARG A 337 -12.61 -16.32 5.89
N LEU A 338 -12.92 -15.38 5.00
CA LEU A 338 -13.67 -14.17 5.31
C LEU A 338 -15.10 -14.52 5.72
N LYS A 339 -15.41 -14.40 7.01
CA LYS A 339 -16.73 -14.72 7.55
C LYS A 339 -17.63 -13.48 7.58
N PRO A 340 -18.94 -13.63 7.31
CA PRO A 340 -19.91 -12.60 7.63
C PRO A 340 -19.86 -12.24 9.12
N GLN A 341 -20.13 -10.97 9.42
CA GLN A 341 -20.28 -10.49 10.79
C GLN A 341 -21.72 -10.70 11.25
N GLU A 342 -21.87 -11.08 12.52
CA GLU A 342 -23.17 -11.24 13.19
C GLU A 342 -23.63 -9.97 13.92
N LYS A 343 -22.89 -8.87 13.78
CA LYS A 343 -23.22 -7.61 14.46
C LYS A 343 -24.50 -7.02 13.91
N SER A 344 -25.44 -6.69 14.81
CA SER A 344 -26.67 -5.97 14.49
C SER A 344 -26.46 -4.48 14.28
N SER A 345 -25.32 -3.92 14.68
CA SER A 345 -24.96 -2.54 14.34
C SER A 345 -23.46 -2.30 14.28
N PHE A 346 -23.06 -1.34 13.44
CA PHE A 346 -21.67 -0.92 13.29
C PHE A 346 -21.59 0.52 12.75
N THR A 347 -20.44 1.14 12.96
CA THR A 347 -20.08 2.43 12.36
C THR A 347 -19.24 2.16 11.13
N LEU A 348 -19.57 2.79 10.00
CA LEU A 348 -18.79 2.70 8.76
C LEU A 348 -17.89 3.93 8.58
N TYR A 349 -16.57 3.75 8.76
CA TYR A 349 -15.58 4.73 8.34
C TYR A 349 -15.31 4.65 6.83
N ALA A 350 -14.72 5.71 6.26
CA ALA A 350 -14.32 5.78 4.85
C ALA A 350 -13.58 4.51 4.40
N SER A 351 -13.99 3.91 3.27
CA SER A 351 -13.55 2.62 2.70
C SER A 351 -13.73 1.37 3.57
N GLU A 352 -14.21 1.50 4.81
CA GLU A 352 -14.44 0.34 5.67
C GLU A 352 -15.57 -0.52 5.13
N VAL A 353 -15.42 -1.84 5.26
CA VAL A 353 -16.31 -2.82 4.66
C VAL A 353 -16.70 -3.91 5.64
N TYR A 354 -17.99 -4.22 5.65
CA TYR A 354 -18.57 -5.31 6.43
C TYR A 354 -19.31 -6.27 5.50
N ARG A 355 -19.00 -7.56 5.62
CA ARG A 355 -19.78 -8.66 5.04
C ARG A 355 -20.83 -9.10 6.06
N ILE A 356 -22.09 -9.19 5.67
CA ILE A 356 -23.22 -9.41 6.57
C ILE A 356 -24.12 -10.49 6.00
N LYS A 357 -24.65 -11.34 6.89
CA LYS A 357 -25.62 -12.36 6.53
C LYS A 357 -27.04 -11.78 6.54
N GLY A 358 -27.81 -12.04 5.49
CA GLY A 358 -29.21 -11.62 5.36
C GLY A 358 -29.49 -10.74 4.15
N THR A 359 -30.58 -9.97 4.24
CA THR A 359 -31.03 -9.03 3.21
C THR A 359 -30.98 -7.61 3.76
N ALA A 360 -30.35 -6.71 3.01
CA ALA A 360 -30.30 -5.30 3.36
C ALA A 360 -31.68 -4.64 3.22
N LYS A 361 -31.96 -3.64 4.06
CA LYS A 361 -33.09 -2.71 3.89
C LYS A 361 -32.53 -1.31 3.62
N ASN A 362 -33.11 -0.62 2.64
CA ASN A 362 -32.64 0.66 2.09
C ASN A 362 -32.73 1.82 3.10
N SER A 363 -31.78 1.93 4.03
CA SER A 363 -31.79 3.04 5.00
C SER A 363 -30.41 3.59 5.38
N LEU A 364 -29.40 3.53 4.50
CA LEU A 364 -28.04 3.98 4.82
C LEU A 364 -27.57 5.14 3.92
N SER A 365 -27.65 6.35 4.47
CA SER A 365 -27.50 7.64 3.82
C SER A 365 -26.18 7.88 3.10
N ASN A 366 -25.10 7.13 3.32
CA ASN A 366 -23.83 7.33 2.59
C ASN A 366 -23.06 6.02 2.36
N SER A 367 -23.75 4.90 2.20
CA SER A 367 -23.11 3.60 2.00
C SER A 367 -23.49 2.98 0.67
N VAL A 368 -22.67 2.04 0.23
CA VAL A 368 -22.94 1.21 -0.92
C VAL A 368 -23.20 -0.19 -0.44
N ILE A 369 -24.38 -0.70 -0.78
CA ILE A 369 -24.79 -2.05 -0.44
C ILE A 369 -24.76 -2.87 -1.71
N VAL A 370 -24.02 -3.97 -1.69
CA VAL A 370 -24.07 -4.96 -2.76
C VAL A 370 -24.70 -6.23 -2.22
N GLN A 371 -25.85 -6.60 -2.75
CA GLN A 371 -26.66 -7.72 -2.29
C GLN A 371 -26.40 -8.97 -3.14
N GLY A 372 -26.00 -10.07 -2.51
CA GLY A 372 -26.03 -11.42 -3.06
C GLY A 372 -27.30 -12.17 -2.62
N GLU A 373 -27.35 -13.48 -2.85
CA GLU A 373 -28.57 -14.29 -2.60
C GLU A 373 -28.97 -14.35 -1.12
N SER A 374 -27.99 -14.48 -0.20
CA SER A 374 -28.23 -14.62 1.24
C SER A 374 -27.32 -13.76 2.12
N GLU A 375 -26.51 -12.93 1.50
CA GLU A 375 -25.51 -12.08 2.13
C GLU A 375 -25.41 -10.77 1.37
N PHE A 376 -24.94 -9.73 2.04
CA PHE A 376 -24.54 -8.49 1.39
C PHE A 376 -23.22 -8.02 1.97
N PHE A 377 -22.54 -7.13 1.27
CA PHE A 377 -21.55 -6.29 1.90
C PHE A 377 -21.98 -4.84 1.82
N VAL A 378 -21.52 -4.07 2.80
CA VAL A 378 -21.70 -2.64 2.84
C VAL A 378 -20.36 -1.97 3.08
N PHE A 379 -20.13 -0.87 2.37
CA PHE A 379 -18.95 -0.05 2.57
C PHE A 379 -19.26 1.44 2.40
N ASN A 380 -18.40 2.29 2.96
CA ASN A 380 -18.46 3.74 2.77
C ASN A 380 -17.54 4.15 1.60
N PRO A 381 -18.07 4.71 0.51
CA PRO A 381 -17.28 5.07 -0.67
C PRO A 381 -16.53 6.42 -0.53
N SER A 382 -16.60 7.11 0.61
CA SER A 382 -15.96 8.41 0.78
C SER A 382 -14.44 8.34 0.83
N PHE A 383 -13.76 9.37 0.29
CA PHE A 383 -12.31 9.60 0.48
C PHE A 383 -11.96 10.38 1.75
N GLN A 384 -12.96 10.92 2.47
CA GLN A 384 -12.68 11.85 3.57
C GLN A 384 -12.00 11.14 4.76
N SER A 385 -11.01 11.82 5.33
CA SER A 385 -10.13 11.30 6.38
C SER A 385 -10.86 10.92 7.68
N GLU A 386 -10.12 10.21 8.54
CA GLU A 386 -10.48 9.37 9.70
C GLU A 386 -11.60 9.85 10.67
N ASN A 387 -12.07 11.10 10.60
CA ASN A 387 -12.94 11.70 11.62
C ASN A 387 -14.24 12.35 11.12
N SER A 388 -14.57 12.29 9.83
CA SER A 388 -15.65 13.11 9.26
C SER A 388 -16.99 12.39 9.06
N PHE A 389 -16.98 11.06 8.91
CA PHE A 389 -18.20 10.30 8.62
C PHE A 389 -18.25 9.00 9.43
N SER A 390 -19.22 8.95 10.34
CA SER A 390 -19.64 7.73 11.04
C SER A 390 -21.12 7.52 10.75
N GLU A 391 -21.45 6.51 9.95
CA GLU A 391 -22.84 6.10 9.79
C GLU A 391 -23.13 4.89 10.68
N LYS A 392 -24.11 5.02 11.58
CA LYS A 392 -24.58 3.89 12.39
C LYS A 392 -25.54 3.05 11.55
N VAL A 393 -25.13 1.85 11.20
CA VAL A 393 -25.99 0.86 10.54
C VAL A 393 -26.75 0.10 11.62
N GLU A 394 -28.07 0.06 11.58
CA GLU A 394 -28.89 -0.81 12.44
C GLU A 394 -29.57 -1.90 11.60
N LEU A 395 -29.22 -3.16 11.87
CA LEU A 395 -29.84 -4.34 11.30
C LEU A 395 -30.90 -4.85 12.28
N LYS A 396 -32.14 -5.03 11.81
CA LYS A 396 -33.16 -5.75 12.58
C LYS A 396 -32.88 -7.25 12.48
N ASN A 397 -32.37 -7.83 13.57
CA ASN A 397 -32.05 -9.26 13.66
C ASN A 397 -33.27 -10.16 13.38
N LEU A 398 -33.03 -11.22 12.60
CA LEU A 398 -33.71 -12.50 12.75
C LEU A 398 -32.89 -13.30 13.80
N ASN A 399 -33.42 -13.34 15.02
CA ASN A 399 -33.00 -14.15 16.18
C ASN A 399 -31.64 -13.80 16.83
N GLU A 400 -31.74 -13.28 18.06
CA GLU A 400 -30.64 -13.00 19.00
C GLU A 400 -30.09 -14.25 19.68
N THR A 401 -28.79 -14.25 20.02
CA THR A 401 -28.23 -14.43 21.38
C THR A 401 -26.73 -14.10 21.40
N GLU A 402 -26.29 -13.22 22.30
CA GLU A 402 -24.90 -12.90 22.71
C GLU A 402 -24.42 -13.81 23.87
N PRO A 403 -23.15 -13.72 24.36
CA PRO A 403 -21.86 -13.53 23.68
C PRO A 403 -20.82 -14.60 24.14
N CYS A 404 -19.65 -14.68 23.49
CA CYS A 404 -18.51 -15.45 24.03
C CYS A 404 -17.19 -14.68 23.96
N ALA A 405 -16.46 -14.79 25.06
CA ALA A 405 -15.26 -14.06 25.44
C ALA A 405 -14.01 -14.38 24.59
N GLU A 406 -13.20 -13.36 24.33
CA GLU A 406 -11.87 -13.49 23.75
C GLU A 406 -10.88 -14.11 24.75
N LYS A 407 -10.21 -15.19 24.33
CA LYS A 407 -8.95 -15.63 24.93
C LYS A 407 -7.79 -15.11 24.09
N SER A 408 -6.91 -14.35 24.73
CA SER A 408 -5.62 -13.93 24.21
C SER A 408 -4.70 -15.13 24.01
N ILE A 409 -4.15 -15.26 22.81
CA ILE A 409 -2.92 -16.02 22.56
C ILE A 409 -1.94 -15.05 21.89
N GLN A 410 -0.87 -14.74 22.62
CA GLN A 410 0.37 -14.18 22.08
C GLN A 410 1.00 -15.22 21.14
N GLU A 411 1.47 -14.79 19.96
CA GLU A 411 2.87 -14.96 19.57
C GLU A 411 3.17 -14.38 18.17
N ASN A 412 4.07 -13.38 18.18
CA ASN A 412 5.14 -13.10 17.24
C ASN A 412 4.87 -13.21 15.74
N TRP A 413 4.34 -12.16 15.07
CA TRP A 413 4.67 -11.78 13.68
C TRP A 413 4.02 -10.42 13.34
N ILE A 414 4.57 -9.29 13.79
CA ILE A 414 4.13 -7.92 13.44
C ILE A 414 5.41 -7.05 13.57
N ARG A 415 5.82 -6.10 12.73
CA ARG A 415 5.18 -4.98 12.01
C ARG A 415 6.16 -4.53 10.92
N TYR A 416 5.74 -4.21 9.70
CA TYR A 416 6.64 -3.71 8.64
C TYR A 416 6.33 -2.21 8.40
N SER A 417 7.37 -1.41 8.13
CA SER A 417 7.30 -0.03 7.59
C SER A 417 6.66 1.06 8.51
N LEU A 418 6.85 0.99 9.84
CA LEU A 418 6.65 2.18 10.70
C LEU A 418 7.73 3.26 10.46
N ALA A 419 8.87 2.90 9.87
CA ALA A 419 10.02 3.78 9.69
C ALA A 419 9.76 4.86 8.64
N SER A 420 9.44 4.50 7.39
CA SER A 420 9.39 5.46 6.28
C SER A 420 8.46 6.63 6.63
N GLN A 421 7.19 6.38 6.96
CA GLN A 421 6.20 7.43 7.19
C GLN A 421 6.42 8.24 8.47
N ALA A 422 6.81 7.61 9.59
CA ALA A 422 7.15 8.36 10.79
C ALA A 422 8.40 9.22 10.56
N TYR A 423 9.36 8.72 9.77
CA TYR A 423 10.50 9.50 9.29
C TYR A 423 10.04 10.63 8.36
N TYR A 424 9.11 10.41 7.42
CA TYR A 424 8.61 11.47 6.52
C TYR A 424 7.86 12.59 7.27
N TYR A 425 6.98 12.25 8.22
CA TYR A 425 6.26 13.23 9.02
C TYR A 425 7.17 13.91 10.06
N GLY A 426 8.09 13.16 10.65
CA GLY A 426 9.14 13.67 11.52
C GLY A 426 10.08 14.61 10.76
N PHE A 427 10.54 14.19 9.59
CA PHE A 427 11.38 14.94 8.65
C PHE A 427 10.69 16.22 8.19
N ARG A 428 9.40 16.18 7.82
CA ARG A 428 8.66 17.42 7.51
C ARG A 428 8.65 18.37 8.69
N LYS A 429 8.36 17.89 9.91
CA LYS A 429 8.38 18.73 11.12
C LYS A 429 9.78 19.25 11.45
N GLN A 430 10.80 18.41 11.29
CA GLN A 430 12.20 18.72 11.58
C GLN A 430 12.77 19.72 10.56
N MET A 431 12.58 19.47 9.26
CA MET A 431 12.86 20.43 8.19
C MET A 431 12.20 21.77 8.49
N LEU A 432 10.91 21.78 8.81
CA LEU A 432 10.19 23.02 9.12
C LEU A 432 10.66 23.71 10.41
N SER A 433 11.25 22.98 11.37
CA SER A 433 11.78 23.56 12.61
C SER A 433 13.23 24.05 12.49
N GLU A 434 14.03 23.47 11.60
CA GLU A 434 15.45 23.82 11.39
C GLU A 434 15.66 24.91 10.31
N LEU A 435 14.65 25.09 9.46
CA LEU A 435 14.50 26.17 8.49
C LEU A 435 13.94 27.41 9.17
#